data_AF-G2PAH4-F1
#
_entry.id   AF-G2PAH4-F1
#
_cell.length_a   1.000
_cell.length_b   1.000
_cell.length_c   1.000
_cell.angle_alpha   90.00
_cell.angle_beta   90.00
_cell.angle_gamma   90.00
#
_symmetry.space_group_name_H-M   'P 1'
#
loop_
_entity.id
_entity.type
_entity.pdbx_description
1 polymer ?
#
loop_
_entity_poly.entity_id
_entity_poly.type
_entity_poly.pdbx_seq_one_letter_code
_entity_poly.pdbx_strand_id
1 'polypeptide(L)' 'MSADCAECARLDREKEAARKSGDLSKVTDCDVLLRRHPHHSKGRALAGKGRA' A
#
# COMPACT_ATOMS: atom_id res chain seq x y z
N MET A 1 10.14 -3.14 8.74
CA MET A 1 9.83 -3.90 7.52
C MET A 1 8.78 -4.95 7.87
N SER A 2 7.56 -4.84 7.35
CA SER A 2 6.57 -5.90 7.47
C SER A 2 5.92 -6.07 6.10
N ALA A 3 6.54 -6.94 5.30
CA ALA A 3 6.31 -7.16 3.88
C ALA A 3 5.09 -8.06 3.59
N ASP A 4 4.04 -8.02 4.41
CA ASP A 4 2.93 -8.98 4.35
C ASP A 4 1.56 -8.29 4.32
N CYS A 5 1.42 -7.26 3.47
CA CYS A 5 0.10 -6.72 3.16
C CYS A 5 -0.20 -6.99 1.69
N ALA A 6 -1.24 -7.79 1.43
CA ALA A 6 -1.70 -8.10 0.08
C ALA A 6 -2.01 -6.83 -0.73
N GLU A 7 -2.43 -5.76 -0.06
CA GLU A 7 -2.65 -4.44 -0.67
C GLU A 7 -1.34 -3.84 -1.19
N CYS A 8 -0.25 -3.90 -0.41
CA CYS A 8 1.06 -3.39 -0.86
C CYS A 8 1.55 -4.15 -2.10
N ALA A 9 1.37 -5.48 -2.13
CA ALA A 9 1.75 -6.29 -3.29
C ALA A 9 0.89 -6.00 -4.53
N ARG A 10 -0.38 -5.63 -4.35
CA ARG A 10 -1.26 -5.18 -5.45
C ARG A 10 -0.84 -3.80 -5.97
N LEU A 11 -0.66 -2.83 -5.08
CA LEU A 11 -0.24 -1.47 -5.41
C LEU A 11 1.13 -1.43 -6.11
N ASP A 12 2.05 -2.31 -5.74
CA ASP A 12 3.35 -2.42 -6.41
C ASP A 12 3.20 -2.90 -7.87
N ARG A 13 2.37 -3.92 -8.11
CA ARG A 13 2.04 -4.40 -9.47
C ARG A 13 1.32 -3.33 -10.30
N GLU A 14 0.39 -2.60 -9.68
CA GLU A 14 -0.31 -1.49 -10.34
C GLU A 14 0.64 -0.32 -10.65
N LYS A 15 1.60 -0.02 -9.77
CA LYS A 15 2.68 0.95 -10.04
C LYS A 15 3.49 0.56 -11.25
N GLU A 16 3.90 -0.69 -11.35
CA GLU A 16 4.72 -1.16 -12.46
C GLU A 16 3.93 -1.19 -13.78
N ALA A 17 2.64 -1.51 -13.74
CA ALA A 17 1.75 -1.38 -14.90
C ALA A 17 1.59 0.10 -15.32
N ALA A 18 1.31 0.99 -14.37
CA ALA A 18 1.18 2.43 -14.63
C ALA A 18 2.47 3.05 -15.18
N ARG A 19 3.65 2.63 -14.68
CA ARG A 19 4.95 3.02 -15.24
C ARG A 19 5.11 2.59 -16.68
N LYS A 20 4.76 1.34 -17.00
CA LYS A 20 4.80 0.82 -18.37
C LYS A 20 3.84 1.57 -19.31
N SER A 21 2.69 1.99 -18.79
CA SER A 21 1.72 2.80 -19.54
C SER A 21 2.10 4.27 -19.64
N GLY A 22 3.08 4.76 -18.87
CA GLY A 22 3.42 6.18 -18.78
C GLY A 22 2.45 7.01 -17.93
N ASP A 23 1.53 6.35 -17.21
CA ASP A 23 0.55 6.97 -16.31
C ASP A 23 1.22 7.36 -14.98
N LEU A 24 2.04 8.40 -15.00
CA LEU A 24 2.74 8.90 -13.81
C LEU A 24 1.78 9.31 -12.68
N SER A 25 0.56 9.75 -13.03
CA SER A 25 -0.48 10.07 -12.04
C SER A 25 -0.89 8.85 -11.20
N LYS A 26 -1.07 7.68 -11.84
CA LYS A 26 -1.38 6.42 -11.11
C LYS A 26 -0.19 5.92 -10.31
N VAL A 27 1.02 6.11 -10.80
CA VAL A 27 2.25 5.79 -10.06
C VAL A 27 2.29 6.58 -8.75
N THR A 28 2.01 7.88 -8.81
CA THR A 28 1.95 8.74 -7.62
C THR A 28 0.79 8.37 -6.70
N ASP A 29 -0.40 8.08 -7.24
CA ASP A 29 -1.56 7.67 -6.45
C ASP A 29 -1.27 6.39 -5.63
N CYS A 30 -0.71 5.36 -6.28
CA CYS A 30 -0.28 4.13 -5.62
C CYS A 30 0.79 4.38 -4.55
N ASP A 31 1.73 5.31 -4.79
CA ASP A 31 2.74 5.69 -3.79
C ASP A 31 2.10 6.41 -2.58
N VAL A 32 1.12 7.27 -2.82
CA VAL A 32 0.35 7.92 -1.75
C VAL A 32 -0.48 6.89 -0.97
N LEU A 33 -1.12 5.92 -1.65
CA LEU A 33 -1.87 4.84 -1.01
C LEU A 33 -0.96 3.96 -0.13
N LEU A 34 0.23 3.61 -0.62
CA LEU A 34 1.25 2.89 0.15
C LEU A 34 1.70 3.68 1.39
N ARG A 35 1.87 5.01 1.28
CA ARG A 35 2.31 5.89 2.39
C ARG A 35 1.19 6.17 3.41
N ARG A 36 -0.05 6.29 2.93
CA ARG A 36 -1.26 6.46 3.75
C ARG A 36 -1.70 5.15 4.40
N HIS A 37 -1.16 4.02 3.95
CA HIS A 37 -1.48 2.72 4.50
C HIS A 37 -1.19 2.73 6.01
N PRO A 38 -2.20 2.50 6.87
CA PRO A 38 -2.07 2.69 8.32
C PRO A 38 -1.06 1.73 8.97
N HIS A 39 -0.64 0.70 8.25
CA HIS A 39 0.47 -0.19 8.65
C HIS A 39 1.86 0.48 8.60
N HIS A 40 2.02 1.54 7.80
CA HIS A 40 3.21 2.39 7.76
C HIS A 40 3.09 3.63 8.65
N SER A 41 1.86 4.07 8.96
CA SER A 41 1.60 5.27 9.76
C SER A 41 1.34 5.00 11.24
N LYS A 42 1.18 3.74 11.69
CA LYS A 42 0.87 3.42 13.09
C LYS A 42 2.09 3.02 13.92
N GLY A 43 2.75 4.05 14.46
CA GLY A 43 3.17 4.05 15.87
C GLY A 43 2.00 4.26 16.85
N ARG A 44 0.73 4.24 16.42
CA ARG A 44 -0.41 4.46 17.33
C ARG A 44 -1.73 3.92 16.75
N ALA A 45 -2.05 2.66 17.04
CA ALA A 45 -3.38 2.14 17.37
C ALA A 45 -3.54 0.68 16.94
N LEU A 46 -3.28 -0.21 17.89
CA LEU A 46 -4.30 -1.14 18.41
C LEU A 46 -5.52 -1.27 17.47
N ALA A 47 -5.54 -2.31 16.64
CA ALA A 47 -6.75 -2.81 16.02
C ALA A 47 -6.85 -4.28 16.39
N GLY A 48 -7.45 -4.54 17.56
CA GLY A 48 -7.93 -5.85 17.91
C GLY A 48 -9.19 -6.21 17.12
N LYS A 49 -9.23 -7.45 16.62
CA LYS A 49 -10.38 -8.36 16.41
C LYS A 49 -9.71 -9.63 15.86
N GLY A 50 -9.62 -10.75 16.58
CA GLY A 50 -10.64 -11.50 17.30
C GLY A 50 -10.73 -12.87 16.62
N ARG A 51 -10.02 -13.88 17.16
CA ARG A 51 -10.56 -15.14 17.70
C ARG A 51 -11.51 -15.92 16.79
N ALA A 52 -11.04 -17.07 16.30
CA ALA A 52 -11.75 -18.35 16.26
C ALA A 52 -10.71 -19.47 16.21
#